data_AF-G5JPT9-F1
#
_entry.id   AF-G5JPT9-F1
#
_cell.length_a   1.000
_cell.length_b   1.000
_cell.length_c   1.000
_cell.angle_alpha   90.00
_cell.angle_beta   90.00
_cell.angle_gamma   90.00
#
_symmetry.space_group_name_H-M   'P 1'
#
loop_
_entity.id
_entity.type
_entity.pdbx_description
1 polymer ?
#
loop_
_entity_poly.entity_id
_entity_poly.type
_entity_poly.pdbx_seq_one_letter_code
_entity_poly.pdbx_strand_id
1 'polypeptide(L)'
;MKTFEEIYANHAEMPYISAKYEDELRRKPISKRNMERTREGLLPGHIILLWRINFGTYTTYSPHHKYFYTTYGIDAQKELDWLIEHDYLRLMSAKESLIYLRADKLKDFLKIKTIKGLSKMKRQGLEQKMLEVYSEDELAPLFALRGYALTAKGEEALAAHPEIVRRHPQKKF
;
A
#
# COMPACT_ATOMS: atom_id res chain seq x y z
N MET A 1 3.55 36.43 -0.62
CA MET A 1 2.89 35.15 -0.97
C MET A 1 2.37 34.55 0.31
N LYS A 2 1.15 33.99 0.35
CA LYS A 2 0.60 33.42 1.59
C LYS A 2 1.47 32.25 2.08
N THR A 3 1.69 32.19 3.38
CA THR A 3 2.31 31.07 4.08
C THR A 3 1.37 29.85 4.06
N PHE A 4 1.88 28.64 4.31
CA PHE A 4 1.00 27.47 4.33
C PHE A 4 0.06 27.48 5.54
N GLU A 5 0.50 28.06 6.64
CA GLU A 5 -0.27 28.33 7.85
C GLU A 5 -1.49 29.19 7.52
N GLU A 6 -1.32 30.25 6.72
CA GLU A 6 -2.44 31.09 6.27
C GLU A 6 -3.37 30.38 5.26
N ILE A 7 -2.81 29.56 4.38
CA ILE A 7 -3.59 28.80 3.38
C ILE A 7 -4.49 27.76 4.07
N TYR A 8 -3.96 27.10 5.10
CA TYR A 8 -4.60 25.98 5.80
C TYR A 8 -5.18 26.35 7.17
N ALA A 9 -5.23 27.65 7.52
CA ALA A 9 -5.72 28.14 8.81
C ALA A 9 -7.14 27.67 9.19
N ASN A 10 -7.96 27.31 8.19
CA ASN A 10 -9.35 26.86 8.38
C ASN A 10 -9.54 25.36 8.08
N HIS A 11 -8.46 24.59 8.02
CA HIS A 11 -8.50 23.14 7.94
C HIS A 11 -8.54 22.56 9.36
N ALA A 12 -9.19 21.41 9.53
CA ALA A 12 -9.23 20.75 10.82
C ALA A 12 -7.84 20.27 11.29
N GLU A 13 -6.95 19.98 10.33
CA GLU A 13 -5.57 19.58 10.57
C GLU A 13 -4.66 20.13 9.46
N MET A 14 -3.41 20.44 9.81
CA MET A 14 -2.40 20.88 8.85
C MET A 14 -1.98 19.68 7.98
N PRO A 15 -2.08 19.76 6.64
CA PRO A 15 -1.56 18.70 5.79
C PRO A 15 -0.04 18.58 5.90
N TYR A 16 0.46 17.37 5.69
CA TYR A 16 1.87 17.16 5.43
C TYR A 16 2.28 17.86 4.12
N ILE A 17 3.24 18.79 4.23
CA ILE A 17 3.79 19.53 3.11
C ILE A 17 5.12 18.91 2.70
N SER A 18 5.11 18.17 1.60
CA SER A 18 6.36 17.72 0.98
C SER A 18 7.03 18.89 0.26
N ALA A 19 8.31 19.14 0.56
CA ALA A 19 9.14 20.16 -0.09
C ALA A 19 9.07 20.08 -1.64
N LYS A 20 8.96 18.87 -2.18
CA LYS A 20 8.88 18.60 -3.62
C LYS A 20 7.64 19.22 -4.28
N TYR A 21 6.56 19.41 -3.54
CA TYR A 21 5.25 19.80 -4.09
C TYR A 21 4.77 21.17 -3.59
N GLU A 22 5.61 21.95 -2.92
CA GLU A 22 5.19 23.24 -2.36
C GLU A 22 4.59 24.19 -3.40
N ASP A 23 5.25 24.38 -4.55
CA ASP A 23 4.75 25.27 -5.59
C ASP A 23 3.38 24.81 -6.14
N GLU A 24 3.17 23.49 -6.26
CA GLU A 24 1.88 22.93 -6.66
C GLU A 24 0.82 23.21 -5.60
N LEU A 25 1.16 23.01 -4.31
CA LEU A 25 0.26 23.23 -3.18
C LEU A 25 -0.10 24.71 -2.97
N ARG A 26 0.79 25.65 -3.31
CA ARG A 26 0.48 27.08 -3.28
C ARG A 26 -0.50 27.49 -4.38
N ARG A 27 -0.43 26.85 -5.55
CA ARG A 27 -1.35 27.09 -6.68
C ARG A 27 -2.69 26.37 -6.47
N LYS A 28 -2.64 25.16 -5.93
CA LYS A 28 -3.79 24.29 -5.69
C LYS A 28 -3.70 23.68 -4.30
N PRO A 29 -4.20 24.40 -3.27
CA PRO A 29 -4.22 23.89 -1.90
C PRO A 29 -5.03 22.60 -1.77
N ILE A 30 -4.63 21.76 -0.81
CA ILE A 30 -5.39 20.58 -0.41
C ILE A 30 -6.76 21.01 0.12
N SER A 31 -7.80 20.26 -0.23
CA SER A 31 -9.17 20.57 0.19
C SER A 31 -9.36 20.32 1.70
N LYS A 32 -10.12 21.20 2.38
CA LYS A 32 -10.45 21.08 3.83
C LYS A 32 -10.92 19.69 4.24
N ARG A 33 -11.86 19.15 3.46
CA ARG A 33 -12.44 17.82 3.70
C ARG A 33 -11.44 16.67 3.69
N ASN A 34 -10.28 16.84 3.05
CA ASN A 34 -9.24 15.81 3.03
C ASN A 34 -8.40 15.82 4.31
N MET A 35 -8.57 16.85 5.14
CA MET A 35 -7.98 17.00 6.47
C MET A 35 -9.00 16.82 7.59
N GLU A 36 -10.20 16.33 7.27
CA GLU A 36 -11.22 15.97 8.25
C GLU A 36 -11.13 14.46 8.51
N ARG A 37 -10.91 14.09 9.77
CA ARG A 37 -10.83 12.67 10.17
C ARG A 37 -12.21 12.03 10.19
N THR A 38 -12.27 10.74 9.88
CA THR A 38 -13.44 9.89 10.11
C THR A 38 -13.66 9.67 11.60
N ARG A 39 -14.74 8.97 11.98
CA ARG A 39 -15.05 8.69 13.39
C ARG A 39 -13.98 7.82 14.05
N GLU A 40 -13.33 6.98 13.26
CA GLU A 40 -12.25 6.06 13.59
C GLU A 40 -10.89 6.77 13.64
N GLY A 41 -10.85 8.08 13.37
CA GLY A 41 -9.63 8.89 13.36
C GLY A 41 -8.83 8.81 12.06
N LEU A 42 -9.37 8.24 10.99
CA LEU A 42 -8.66 8.10 9.71
C LEU A 42 -8.81 9.35 8.84
N LEU A 43 -7.73 9.79 8.20
CA LEU A 43 -7.84 10.78 7.13
C LEU A 43 -8.31 10.10 5.83
N PRO A 44 -8.98 10.82 4.92
CA PRO A 44 -9.29 10.32 3.58
C PRO A 44 -8.08 9.73 2.84
N GLY A 45 -6.87 10.25 3.09
CA GLY A 45 -5.63 9.67 2.59
C GLY A 45 -5.39 8.22 3.05
N HIS A 46 -5.74 7.87 4.29
CA HIS A 46 -5.64 6.51 4.83
C HIS A 46 -6.62 5.57 4.13
N ILE A 47 -7.87 5.99 3.95
CA ILE A 47 -8.89 5.19 3.24
C ILE A 47 -8.43 4.90 1.80
N ILE A 48 -7.79 5.87 1.15
CA ILE A 48 -7.22 5.66 -0.18
C ILE A 48 -5.98 4.76 -0.15
N LEU A 49 -5.13 4.80 0.87
CA LEU A 49 -4.06 3.81 1.05
C LEU A 49 -4.63 2.40 1.16
N LEU A 50 -5.62 2.18 2.03
CA LEU A 50 -6.31 0.89 2.20
C LEU A 50 -6.92 0.42 0.87
N TRP A 51 -7.63 1.30 0.17
CA TRP A 51 -8.22 1.00 -1.13
C TRP A 51 -7.17 0.60 -2.19
N ARG A 52 -6.03 1.30 -2.23
CA ARG A 52 -4.94 0.98 -3.16
C ARG A 52 -4.30 -0.36 -2.86
N ILE A 53 -4.14 -0.71 -1.59
CA ILE A 53 -3.60 -2.00 -1.16
C ILE A 53 -4.58 -3.13 -1.45
N ASN A 54 -5.88 -2.90 -1.31
CA ASN A 54 -6.93 -3.87 -1.61
C ASN A 54 -6.94 -4.36 -3.08
N PHE A 55 -6.30 -3.64 -4.00
CA PHE A 55 -6.06 -4.14 -5.37
C PHE A 55 -5.01 -5.25 -5.45
N GLY A 56 -4.30 -5.56 -4.37
CA GLY A 56 -3.31 -6.62 -4.30
C GLY A 56 -2.06 -6.37 -5.15
N THR A 57 -1.81 -5.14 -5.61
CA THR A 57 -0.64 -4.79 -6.44
C THR A 57 0.36 -3.86 -5.74
N TYR A 58 0.04 -3.43 -4.52
CA TYR A 58 0.89 -2.54 -3.71
C TYR A 58 1.85 -3.36 -2.85
N THR A 59 3.14 -3.05 -2.92
CA THR A 59 4.23 -3.81 -2.28
C THR A 59 5.23 -2.88 -1.60
N THR A 60 6.17 -3.44 -0.84
CA THR A 60 7.27 -2.68 -0.21
C THR A 60 8.18 -1.97 -1.21
N TYR A 61 8.13 -2.34 -2.50
CA TYR A 61 8.89 -1.65 -3.56
C TYR A 61 8.03 -0.68 -4.39
N SER A 62 6.73 -0.60 -4.11
CA SER A 62 5.84 0.29 -4.84
C SER A 62 6.09 1.75 -4.43
N PRO A 63 6.41 2.65 -5.37
CA PRO A 63 6.55 4.06 -5.04
C PRO A 63 5.19 4.67 -4.68
N HIS A 64 5.18 5.58 -3.70
CA HIS A 64 3.98 6.32 -3.36
C HIS A 64 3.56 7.27 -4.48
N HIS A 65 2.27 7.25 -4.81
CA HIS A 65 1.75 8.13 -5.84
C HIS A 65 1.63 9.58 -5.35
N LYS A 66 1.90 10.55 -6.23
CA LYS A 66 1.93 11.98 -5.88
C LYS A 66 0.66 12.52 -5.19
N TYR A 67 -0.51 11.93 -5.47
CA TYR A 67 -1.78 12.42 -4.91
C TYR A 67 -1.84 12.28 -3.38
N PHE A 68 -1.05 11.39 -2.77
CA PHE A 68 -1.01 11.29 -1.32
C PHE A 68 -0.50 12.60 -0.71
N TYR A 69 0.47 13.22 -1.37
CA TYR A 69 1.04 14.52 -0.97
C TYR A 69 0.20 15.70 -1.48
N THR A 70 -0.30 15.67 -2.73
CA THR A 70 -0.91 16.85 -3.36
C THR A 70 -2.44 16.91 -3.28
N THR A 71 -3.09 15.78 -2.99
CA THR A 71 -4.55 15.71 -2.85
C THR A 71 -4.94 15.39 -1.42
N TYR A 72 -4.27 14.44 -0.78
CA TYR A 72 -4.66 13.96 0.55
C TYR A 72 -3.83 14.55 1.70
N GLY A 73 -2.70 15.21 1.42
CA GLY A 73 -1.91 15.89 2.43
C GLY A 73 -1.31 14.97 3.48
N ILE A 74 -0.95 13.73 3.11
CA ILE A 74 -0.34 12.77 4.03
C ILE A 74 1.10 12.44 3.61
N ASP A 75 1.94 12.13 4.61
CA ASP A 75 3.21 11.47 4.36
C ASP A 75 2.96 9.98 4.16
N ALA A 76 2.90 9.56 2.90
CA ALA A 76 2.39 8.24 2.55
C ALA A 76 3.15 7.07 3.18
N GLN A 77 4.47 7.19 3.43
CA GLN A 77 5.24 6.12 4.09
C GLN A 77 4.95 6.10 5.58
N LYS A 78 5.03 7.27 6.24
CA LYS A 78 4.73 7.40 7.67
C LYS A 78 3.32 6.92 8.01
N GLU A 79 2.32 7.30 7.22
CA GLU A 79 0.93 6.87 7.46
C GLU A 79 0.72 5.38 7.12
N LEU A 80 1.49 4.82 6.19
CA LEU A 80 1.46 3.38 5.93
C LEU A 80 1.99 2.60 7.15
N ASP A 81 3.08 3.06 7.75
CA ASP A 81 3.65 2.47 8.96
C ASP A 81 2.67 2.60 10.14
N TRP A 82 2.05 3.77 10.30
CA TRP A 82 1.01 3.98 11.31
C TRP A 82 -0.19 3.02 11.14
N LEU A 83 -0.64 2.80 9.90
CA LEU A 83 -1.73 1.85 9.60
C LEU A 83 -1.36 0.41 9.95
N ILE A 84 -0.09 0.03 9.86
CA ILE A 84 0.40 -1.28 10.29
C ILE A 84 0.41 -1.35 11.83
N GLU A 85 0.98 -0.34 12.49
CA GLU A 85 1.03 -0.26 13.96
C GLU A 85 -0.37 -0.29 14.60
N HIS A 86 -1.37 0.26 13.91
CA HIS A 86 -2.76 0.33 14.39
C HIS A 86 -3.65 -0.79 13.85
N ASP A 87 -3.05 -1.87 13.33
CA ASP A 87 -3.72 -3.09 12.91
C ASP A 87 -4.77 -2.88 11.80
N TYR A 88 -4.59 -1.90 10.91
CA TYR A 88 -5.39 -1.79 9.68
C TYR A 88 -4.77 -2.56 8.52
N LEU A 89 -3.45 -2.72 8.56
CA LEU A 89 -2.66 -3.41 7.56
C LEU A 89 -1.67 -4.36 8.24
N ARG A 90 -1.24 -5.36 7.49
CA ARG A 90 -0.08 -6.17 7.85
C ARG A 90 0.82 -6.38 6.65
N LEU A 91 2.10 -6.55 6.91
CA LEU A 91 3.01 -7.11 5.92
C LEU A 91 2.62 -8.57 5.68
N MET A 92 2.61 -8.95 4.41
CA MET A 92 2.47 -10.35 4.02
C MET A 92 3.75 -11.12 4.41
N SER A 93 3.63 -12.42 4.64
CA SER A 93 4.79 -13.31 4.78
C SER A 93 5.52 -13.48 3.45
N ALA A 94 6.71 -14.09 3.45
CA ALA A 94 7.40 -14.48 2.23
C ALA A 94 6.57 -15.49 1.43
N LYS A 95 5.97 -16.49 2.08
CA LYS A 95 5.06 -17.44 1.41
C LYS A 95 3.89 -16.74 0.74
N GLU A 96 3.20 -15.86 1.45
CA GLU A 96 2.09 -15.09 0.90
C GLU A 96 2.56 -14.19 -0.25
N SER A 97 3.76 -13.62 -0.14
CA SER A 97 4.35 -12.71 -1.14
C SER A 97 4.91 -13.41 -2.38
N LEU A 98 4.87 -14.75 -2.45
CA LEU A 98 5.31 -15.49 -3.63
C LEU A 98 4.59 -15.04 -4.90
N ILE A 99 3.33 -14.60 -4.80
CA ILE A 99 2.50 -14.15 -5.92
C ILE A 99 3.14 -13.00 -6.72
N TYR A 100 3.97 -12.17 -6.06
CA TYR A 100 4.64 -11.02 -6.67
C TYR A 100 5.91 -11.37 -7.45
N LEU A 101 6.46 -12.56 -7.23
CA LEU A 101 7.64 -13.01 -7.94
C LEU A 101 7.28 -13.56 -9.31
N ARG A 102 8.20 -13.39 -10.25
CA ARG A 102 8.09 -14.02 -11.57
C ARG A 102 8.33 -15.53 -11.45
N ALA A 103 7.74 -16.30 -12.36
CA ALA A 103 7.83 -17.76 -12.35
C ALA A 103 9.27 -18.30 -12.50
N ASP A 104 10.14 -17.56 -13.18
CA ASP A 104 11.58 -17.87 -13.30
C ASP A 104 12.29 -17.85 -11.94
N LYS A 105 12.01 -16.86 -11.10
CA LYS A 105 12.57 -16.78 -9.74
C LYS A 105 12.14 -17.93 -8.85
N LEU A 106 10.88 -18.34 -8.92
CA LEU A 106 10.43 -19.55 -8.22
C LEU A 106 11.18 -20.79 -8.69
N LYS A 107 11.39 -20.94 -10.00
CA LYS A 107 12.15 -22.07 -10.54
C LYS A 107 13.60 -22.05 -10.03
N ASP A 108 14.22 -20.88 -9.92
CA ASP A 108 15.57 -20.77 -9.40
C ASP A 108 15.67 -21.21 -7.94
N PHE A 109 14.71 -20.83 -7.10
CA PHE A 109 14.64 -21.33 -5.73
C PHE A 109 14.42 -22.85 -5.69
N LEU A 110 13.45 -23.39 -6.42
CA LEU A 110 13.21 -24.84 -6.48
C LEU A 110 14.42 -25.66 -6.97
N LYS A 111 15.27 -25.10 -7.85
CA LYS A 111 16.53 -25.74 -8.28
C LYS A 111 17.54 -25.85 -7.14
N ILE A 112 17.60 -24.88 -6.22
CA ILE A 112 18.46 -24.95 -5.02
C ILE A 112 18.07 -26.17 -4.16
N LYS A 113 16.78 -26.49 -4.09
CA LYS A 113 16.24 -27.71 -3.46
C LYS A 113 16.32 -28.96 -4.36
N THR A 114 17.04 -28.89 -5.48
CA THR A 114 17.25 -29.99 -6.44
C THR A 114 15.95 -30.57 -7.05
N ILE A 115 14.88 -29.77 -7.11
CA ILE A 115 13.60 -30.20 -7.71
C ILE A 115 13.71 -30.25 -9.24
N LYS A 116 13.34 -31.39 -9.83
CA LYS A 116 13.34 -31.63 -11.29
C LYS A 116 11.94 -31.40 -11.89
N GLY A 117 11.86 -31.34 -13.23
CA GLY A 117 10.57 -31.24 -13.95
C GLY A 117 9.94 -29.84 -14.00
N LEU A 118 10.67 -28.80 -13.59
CA LEU A 118 10.16 -27.42 -13.45
C LEU A 118 9.75 -26.75 -14.77
N SER A 119 10.30 -27.17 -15.91
CA SER A 119 10.05 -26.53 -17.22
C SER A 119 8.59 -26.65 -17.66
N LYS A 120 7.92 -27.74 -17.28
CA LYS A 120 6.52 -28.03 -17.64
C LYS A 120 5.51 -27.53 -16.59
N MET A 121 5.96 -27.08 -15.42
CA MET A 121 5.07 -26.62 -14.34
C MET A 121 4.47 -25.24 -14.64
N LYS A 122 3.15 -25.13 -14.45
CA LYS A 122 2.43 -23.84 -14.46
C LYS A 122 2.70 -23.07 -13.17
N ARG A 123 2.36 -21.77 -13.18
CA ARG A 123 2.56 -20.84 -12.06
C ARG A 123 2.03 -21.37 -10.72
N GLN A 124 0.77 -21.82 -10.67
CA GLN A 124 0.15 -22.37 -9.47
C GLN A 124 0.89 -23.62 -8.96
N GLY A 125 1.36 -24.49 -9.86
CA GLY A 125 2.14 -25.67 -9.48
C GLY A 125 3.51 -25.31 -8.90
N LEU A 126 4.15 -24.25 -9.41
CA LEU A 126 5.39 -23.73 -8.83
C LEU A 126 5.16 -23.18 -7.43
N GLU A 127 4.08 -22.43 -7.20
CA GLU A 127 3.71 -21.90 -5.88
C GLU A 127 3.45 -23.02 -4.88
N GLN A 128 2.60 -23.97 -5.25
CA GLN A 128 2.32 -25.12 -4.39
C GLN A 128 3.62 -25.86 -4.05
N LYS A 129 4.49 -26.08 -5.03
CA LYS A 129 5.78 -26.74 -4.78
C LYS A 129 6.68 -25.92 -3.86
N MET A 130 6.71 -24.59 -4.00
CA MET A 130 7.43 -23.72 -3.06
C MET A 130 6.91 -23.89 -1.63
N LEU A 131 5.58 -23.92 -1.45
CA LEU A 131 4.96 -24.09 -0.12
C LEU A 131 5.23 -25.46 0.51
N GLU A 132 5.38 -26.51 -0.31
CA GLU A 132 5.72 -27.86 0.14
C GLU A 132 7.18 -28.02 0.60
N VAL A 133 8.12 -27.32 -0.06
CA VAL A 133 9.56 -27.57 0.12
C VAL A 133 10.30 -26.50 0.91
N TYR A 134 9.67 -25.33 1.11
CA TYR A 134 10.23 -24.24 1.89
C TYR A 134 9.36 -23.96 3.13
N SER A 135 10.02 -23.90 4.29
CA SER A 135 9.48 -23.23 5.47
C SER A 135 9.51 -21.70 5.27
N GLU A 136 8.83 -20.96 6.15
CA GLU A 136 8.85 -19.49 6.11
C GLU A 136 10.27 -18.97 6.38
N ASP A 137 10.96 -19.52 7.38
CA ASP A 137 12.31 -19.12 7.78
C ASP A 137 13.36 -19.36 6.69
N GLU A 138 13.18 -20.39 5.86
CA GLU A 138 14.05 -20.63 4.71
C GLU A 138 13.74 -19.71 3.54
N LEU A 139 12.49 -19.28 3.38
CA LEU A 139 12.05 -18.48 2.23
C LEU A 139 12.25 -16.99 2.45
N ALA A 140 11.99 -16.50 3.67
CA ALA A 140 12.12 -15.10 4.06
C ALA A 140 13.47 -14.45 3.69
N PRO A 141 14.63 -15.09 3.87
CA PRO A 141 15.92 -14.51 3.49
C PRO A 141 16.20 -14.55 1.97
N LEU A 142 15.45 -15.32 1.17
CA LEU A 142 15.70 -15.43 -0.28
C LEU A 142 15.27 -14.19 -1.06
N PHE A 143 14.36 -13.38 -0.51
CA PHE A 143 13.94 -12.11 -1.11
C PHE A 143 13.30 -11.20 -0.06
N ALA A 144 13.49 -9.88 -0.20
CA ALA A 144 12.96 -8.89 0.73
C ALA A 144 11.58 -8.31 0.33
N LEU A 145 11.16 -8.47 -0.92
CA LEU A 145 9.86 -7.95 -1.41
C LEU A 145 8.71 -8.55 -0.59
N ARG A 146 7.82 -7.70 -0.07
CA ARG A 146 6.58 -8.11 0.59
C ARG A 146 5.39 -7.36 0.02
N GLY A 147 4.24 -8.02 -0.02
CA GLY A 147 2.96 -7.35 -0.21
C GLY A 147 2.40 -6.82 1.11
N TYR A 148 1.30 -6.10 1.00
CA TYR A 148 0.48 -5.70 2.13
C TYR A 148 -0.88 -6.38 2.02
N ALA A 149 -1.43 -6.80 3.16
CA ALA A 149 -2.78 -7.29 3.27
C ALA A 149 -3.57 -6.42 4.25
N LEU A 150 -4.86 -6.22 3.96
CA LEU A 150 -5.77 -5.62 4.92
C LEU A 150 -6.01 -6.64 6.05
N THR A 151 -6.15 -6.13 7.26
CA THR A 151 -6.70 -6.88 8.38
C THR A 151 -8.23 -6.79 8.35
N ALA A 152 -8.93 -7.53 9.21
CA ALA A 152 -10.38 -7.39 9.34
C ALA A 152 -10.78 -5.92 9.64
N LYS A 153 -10.01 -5.25 10.50
CA LYS A 153 -10.21 -3.82 10.83
C LYS A 153 -9.96 -2.90 9.62
N GLY A 154 -8.95 -3.21 8.81
CA GLY A 154 -8.69 -2.52 7.55
C GLY A 154 -9.83 -2.65 6.54
N GLU A 155 -10.36 -3.86 6.39
CA GLU A 155 -11.50 -4.15 5.51
C GLU A 155 -12.77 -3.42 5.97
N GLU A 156 -13.07 -3.46 7.28
CA GLU A 156 -14.21 -2.77 7.87
C GLU A 156 -14.11 -1.25 7.66
N ALA A 157 -12.94 -0.66 7.95
CA ALA A 157 -12.71 0.77 7.75
C ALA A 157 -12.86 1.18 6.28
N LEU A 158 -12.34 0.37 5.34
CA LEU A 158 -12.50 0.65 3.92
C LEU A 158 -13.97 0.55 3.48
N ALA A 159 -14.70 -0.45 3.97
CA ALA A 159 -16.11 -0.66 3.66
C ALA A 159 -17.03 0.41 4.25
N ALA A 160 -16.67 1.00 5.40
CA ALA A 160 -17.43 2.05 6.06
C ALA A 160 -17.38 3.41 5.32
N HIS A 161 -16.41 3.61 4.42
CA HIS A 161 -16.16 4.90 3.75
C HIS A 161 -16.17 4.85 2.21
N PRO A 162 -17.21 4.28 1.56
CA PRO A 162 -17.28 4.18 0.11
C PRO A 162 -17.33 5.55 -0.59
N GLU A 163 -17.83 6.58 0.10
CA GLU A 163 -17.91 7.95 -0.40
C GLU A 163 -16.53 8.58 -0.65
N ILE A 164 -15.53 8.23 0.14
CA ILE A 164 -14.14 8.72 -0.04
C ILE A 164 -13.55 8.07 -1.29
N VAL A 165 -13.73 6.76 -1.45
CA VAL A 165 -13.26 6.00 -2.63
C VAL A 165 -13.92 6.50 -3.91
N ARG A 166 -15.24 6.73 -3.90
CA ARG A 166 -15.99 7.21 -5.06
C ARG A 166 -15.53 8.60 -5.53
N ARG A 167 -15.02 9.44 -4.62
CA ARG A 167 -14.49 10.77 -4.94
C ARG A 167 -13.08 10.74 -5.51
N HIS A 168 -12.32 9.66 -5.28
CA HIS A 168 -11.00 9.49 -5.87
C HIS A 168 -11.13 9.32 -7.39
N PRO A 169 -10.27 9.93 -8.21
CA PRO A 169 -10.26 9.69 -9.65
C PRO A 169 -10.00 8.21 -9.96
N GLN A 170 -11.00 7.56 -10.56
CA GLN A 170 -10.89 6.17 -10.98
C GLN A 170 -10.73 6.12 -12.51
N LYS A 171 -9.83 5.26 -13.00
CA LYS A 171 -9.81 4.95 -14.43
C LYS A 171 -11.11 4.24 -14.76
N LYS A 172 -11.92 4.84 -15.66
CA LYS A 172 -13.00 4.13 -16.32
C LYS A 172 -12.35 3.23 -17.37
N PHE A 173 -12.57 1.93 -17.26
CA PHE A 173 -12.23 0.98 -18.31
C PHE A 173 -13.43 0.82 -19.25
#